data_AF-A0A8T3SVB8-F1
#
_entry.id   AF-A0A8T3SVB8-F1
#
_cell.length_a   1.000
_cell.length_b   1.000
_cell.length_c   1.000
_cell.angle_alpha   90.00
_cell.angle_beta   90.00
_cell.angle_gamma   90.00
#
_symmetry.space_group_name_H-M   'P 1'
#
loop_
_entity.id
_entity.type
_entity.pdbx_description
1 polymer ?
#
loop_
_entity_poly.entity_id
_entity_poly.type
_entity_poly.pdbx_seq_one_letter_code
_entity_poly.pdbx_strand_id
1 'polypeptide(L)'
;MRRLALLGELAAVLRERGRHGRHLPRPMIAIGLAVISAVFMSGVAAAARPSREFLPPPDGLLDTGCGYEILVTFPVQNEYITTFVDQAGDVTKIIITGHLVVTFSNTATGESLTTNISGPSHMNLVRGTSSSEGRTGGPVGSLPGLSVFAGRIDNVSGSMHGHLQASVCDVLAP
;
A
#
# COMPACT_ATOMS: atom_id res chain seq x y z
N MET A 1 -14.32 -23.60 20.86
CA MET A 1 -15.01 -24.87 21.21
C MET A 1 -16.55 -24.74 21.13
N ARG A 2 -17.12 -24.28 20.00
CA ARG A 2 -18.59 -24.15 19.83
C ARG A 2 -19.08 -24.38 18.39
N ARG A 3 -18.28 -25.10 17.57
CA ARG A 3 -18.61 -25.39 16.15
C ARG A 3 -18.77 -26.88 15.83
N LEU A 4 -18.44 -27.78 16.76
CA LEU A 4 -18.56 -29.24 16.54
C LEU A 4 -19.87 -29.86 17.03
N ALA A 5 -20.69 -29.14 17.80
CA ALA A 5 -21.95 -29.67 18.33
C ALA A 5 -23.12 -29.63 17.31
N LEU A 6 -23.09 -28.73 16.32
CA LEU A 6 -24.21 -28.58 15.36
C LEU A 6 -24.22 -29.63 14.23
N LEU A 7 -23.10 -30.29 13.96
CA LEU A 7 -23.01 -31.32 12.91
C LEU A 7 -23.50 -32.69 13.39
N GLY A 8 -23.48 -32.95 14.71
CA GLY A 8 -23.94 -34.22 15.29
C GLY A 8 -25.46 -34.39 15.26
N GLU A 9 -26.21 -33.32 15.53
CA GLU A 9 -27.68 -33.35 15.61
C GLU A 9 -28.35 -33.50 14.23
N LEU A 10 -27.71 -33.01 13.17
CA LEU A 10 -28.23 -33.13 11.80
C LEU A 10 -28.13 -34.55 11.23
N ALA A 11 -27.15 -35.35 11.70
CA ALA A 11 -27.01 -36.74 11.28
C ALA A 11 -28.07 -37.66 11.91
N ALA A 12 -28.56 -37.33 13.12
CA ALA A 12 -29.61 -38.09 13.79
C ALA A 12 -30.98 -37.91 13.11
N VAL A 13 -31.31 -36.68 12.68
CA VAL A 13 -32.57 -36.38 11.99
C VAL A 13 -32.65 -37.01 10.60
N LEU A 14 -31.53 -37.18 9.91
CA LEU A 14 -31.49 -37.76 8.56
C LEU A 14 -31.50 -39.30 8.54
N ARG A 15 -31.28 -39.96 9.68
CA ARG A 15 -31.20 -41.44 9.77
C ARG A 15 -32.56 -42.13 9.93
N GLU A 16 -33.63 -41.41 10.26
CA GLU A 16 -34.95 -42.00 10.53
C GLU A 16 -35.95 -41.97 9.36
N ARG A 17 -35.59 -41.44 8.18
CA ARG A 17 -36.50 -41.42 7.00
C ARG A 17 -36.19 -42.47 5.94
N GLY A 18 -35.73 -43.63 6.37
CA GLY A 18 -35.54 -44.82 5.52
C GLY A 18 -36.75 -45.77 5.55
N ARG A 19 -37.91 -45.37 5.02
CA ARG A 19 -38.97 -46.26 4.48
C ARG A 19 -40.27 -45.49 4.26
N HIS A 20 -40.43 -44.94 3.06
CA HIS A 20 -41.68 -45.00 2.29
C HIS A 20 -41.48 -44.21 1.00
N GLY A 21 -41.62 -44.88 -0.14
CA GLY A 21 -41.78 -44.23 -1.42
C GLY A 21 -43.01 -43.33 -1.38
N ARG A 22 -42.81 -42.05 -1.09
CA ARG A 22 -43.81 -41.01 -1.17
C ARG A 22 -43.25 -39.96 -2.11
N HIS A 23 -43.91 -39.79 -3.25
CA HIS A 23 -43.73 -38.62 -4.10
C HIS A 23 -43.70 -37.38 -3.19
N LEU A 24 -42.54 -36.73 -3.11
CA LEU A 24 -42.42 -35.48 -2.36
C LEU A 24 -43.49 -34.53 -2.93
N PRO A 25 -44.36 -33.94 -2.09
CA PRO A 25 -45.32 -32.97 -2.59
C PRO A 25 -44.53 -31.80 -3.17
N ARG A 26 -44.80 -31.48 -4.44
CA ARG A 26 -44.23 -30.36 -5.22
C ARG A 26 -43.95 -29.06 -4.40
N PRO A 27 -44.78 -28.63 -3.43
CA PRO A 27 -44.48 -27.42 -2.64
C PRO A 27 -43.20 -27.50 -1.78
N MET A 28 -42.76 -28.66 -1.31
CA MET A 28 -41.55 -28.75 -0.46
C MET A 28 -40.26 -28.54 -1.24
N ILE A 29 -40.23 -28.93 -2.53
CA ILE A 29 -39.08 -28.69 -3.41
C ILE A 29 -39.00 -27.19 -3.74
N ALA A 30 -40.14 -26.53 -3.94
CA ALA A 30 -40.20 -25.10 -4.22
C ALA A 30 -39.70 -24.24 -3.05
N ILE A 31 -40.06 -24.59 -1.80
CA ILE A 31 -39.59 -23.89 -0.60
C ILE A 31 -38.08 -24.11 -0.40
N GLY A 32 -37.59 -25.33 -0.60
CA GLY A 32 -36.15 -25.62 -0.56
C GLY A 32 -35.35 -24.83 -1.59
N LEU A 33 -35.85 -24.73 -2.82
CA LEU A 33 -35.21 -23.91 -3.86
C LEU A 33 -35.24 -22.42 -3.51
N ALA A 34 -36.36 -21.89 -3.02
CA ALA A 34 -36.49 -20.48 -2.66
C ALA A 34 -35.53 -20.06 -1.53
N VAL A 35 -35.33 -20.93 -0.53
CA VAL A 35 -34.36 -20.67 0.56
C VAL A 35 -32.93 -20.70 0.03
N ILE A 36 -32.60 -21.62 -0.88
CA ILE A 36 -31.27 -21.68 -1.51
C ILE A 36 -31.03 -20.44 -2.38
N SER A 37 -32.02 -19.99 -3.17
CA SER A 37 -31.93 -18.77 -3.98
C SER A 37 -31.70 -17.51 -3.14
N ALA A 38 -32.30 -17.42 -1.95
CA ALA A 38 -32.12 -16.29 -1.05
C ALA A 38 -30.70 -16.20 -0.44
N VAL A 39 -30.00 -17.32 -0.25
CA VAL A 39 -28.62 -17.34 0.26
C VAL A 39 -27.60 -16.90 -0.79
N PHE A 40 -27.87 -17.14 -2.09
CA PHE A 40 -27.01 -16.68 -3.19
C PHE A 40 -27.15 -15.18 -3.52
N MET A 41 -28.08 -14.47 -2.88
CA MET A 41 -28.18 -13.00 -2.91
C MET A 41 -27.27 -12.32 -1.87
N SER A 42 -26.28 -13.02 -1.29
CA SER A 42 -25.21 -12.36 -0.53
C SER A 42 -24.47 -11.39 -1.46
N GLY A 43 -24.80 -10.11 -1.33
CA GLY A 43 -24.34 -9.05 -2.23
C GLY A 43 -22.83 -9.08 -2.44
N VAL A 44 -22.41 -8.95 -3.70
CA VAL A 44 -21.04 -8.60 -4.04
C VAL A 44 -20.71 -7.31 -3.29
N ALA A 45 -19.83 -7.40 -2.29
CA ALA A 45 -19.32 -6.24 -1.59
C ALA A 45 -18.62 -5.35 -2.62
N ALA A 46 -19.29 -4.28 -3.06
CA ALA A 46 -18.73 -3.29 -3.95
C ALA A 46 -17.68 -2.49 -3.17
N ALA A 47 -16.42 -2.91 -3.23
CA ALA A 47 -15.32 -2.10 -2.74
C ALA A 47 -15.20 -0.84 -3.61
N ALA A 48 -15.11 0.32 -2.97
CA ALA A 48 -14.81 1.57 -3.68
C ALA A 48 -13.52 1.38 -4.48
N ARG A 49 -13.54 1.77 -5.76
CA ARG A 49 -12.33 1.71 -6.58
C ARG A 49 -11.33 2.74 -6.05
N PRO A 50 -10.03 2.41 -5.97
CA PRO A 50 -9.02 3.40 -5.60
C PRO A 50 -9.02 4.56 -6.60
N SER A 51 -8.84 5.78 -6.12
CA SER A 51 -8.56 6.93 -7.00
C SER A 51 -7.07 6.94 -7.35
N ARG A 52 -6.74 7.38 -8.56
CA ARG A 52 -5.37 7.55 -9.01
C ARG A 52 -5.21 8.92 -9.64
N GLU A 53 -4.32 9.72 -9.09
CA GLU A 53 -4.14 11.13 -9.45
C GLU A 53 -2.66 11.40 -9.68
N PHE A 54 -2.36 12.33 -10.60
CA PHE A 54 -1.00 12.77 -10.86
C PHE A 54 -0.46 13.54 -9.65
N LEU A 55 0.78 13.28 -9.27
CA LEU A 55 1.49 13.99 -8.21
C LEU A 55 2.36 15.10 -8.83
N PRO A 56 1.90 16.37 -8.84
CA PRO A 56 2.69 17.44 -9.40
C PRO A 56 4.01 17.62 -8.65
N PRO A 57 5.09 18.01 -9.35
CA PRO A 57 6.35 18.29 -8.68
C PRO A 57 6.16 19.45 -7.71
N PRO A 58 6.78 19.39 -6.52
CA PRO A 58 6.89 20.57 -5.70
C PRO A 58 7.82 21.57 -6.39
N ASP A 59 7.73 22.83 -5.97
CA ASP A 59 8.79 23.78 -6.26
C ASP A 59 10.12 23.26 -5.69
N GLY A 60 11.24 23.65 -6.30
CA GLY A 60 12.56 23.26 -5.81
C GLY A 60 12.72 23.59 -4.33
N LEU A 61 13.32 22.68 -3.57
CA LEU A 61 13.50 22.82 -2.12
C LEU A 61 14.97 23.04 -1.79
N LEU A 62 15.23 23.84 -0.75
CA LEU A 62 16.56 24.08 -0.23
C LEU A 62 16.75 23.24 1.02
N ASP A 63 17.74 22.34 1.01
CA ASP A 63 18.10 21.48 2.13
C ASP A 63 19.43 21.94 2.74
N THR A 64 19.51 21.99 4.06
CA THR A 64 20.73 22.36 4.80
C THR A 64 21.26 21.22 5.67
N GLY A 65 20.79 19.99 5.43
CA GLY A 65 21.15 18.79 6.20
C GLY A 65 22.62 18.40 6.07
N CYS A 66 23.31 18.86 5.03
CA CYS A 66 24.75 18.68 4.84
C CYS A 66 25.61 19.76 5.55
N GLY A 67 24.99 20.78 6.18
CA GLY A 67 25.70 21.92 6.76
C GLY A 67 25.98 23.07 5.78
N TYR A 68 25.58 22.91 4.52
CA TYR A 68 25.56 23.91 3.45
C TYR A 68 24.32 23.69 2.60
N GLU A 69 23.99 24.67 1.76
CA GLU A 69 22.78 24.70 0.96
C GLU A 69 22.86 23.75 -0.26
N ILE A 70 21.95 22.78 -0.27
CA ILE A 70 21.68 21.92 -1.42
C ILE A 70 20.31 22.29 -2.00
N LEU A 71 20.29 22.80 -3.23
CA LEU A 71 19.07 22.96 -4.00
C LEU A 71 18.66 21.60 -4.59
N VAL A 72 17.45 21.17 -4.28
CA VAL A 72 16.87 19.94 -4.79
C VAL A 72 15.78 20.29 -5.80
N THR A 73 15.93 19.81 -7.02
CA THR A 73 14.98 20.02 -8.13
C THR A 73 14.50 18.70 -8.70
N PHE A 74 13.37 18.74 -9.40
CA PHE A 74 12.64 17.57 -9.87
C PHE A 74 12.54 17.60 -11.41
N PRO A 75 13.65 17.44 -12.15
CA PRO A 75 13.65 17.53 -13.62
C PRO A 75 12.71 16.53 -14.29
N VAL A 76 12.40 15.41 -13.63
CA VAL A 76 11.34 14.51 -14.07
C VAL A 76 10.46 14.16 -12.89
N GLN A 77 9.19 14.55 -12.97
CA GLN A 77 8.15 14.14 -12.05
C GLN A 77 6.96 13.55 -12.81
N ASN A 78 6.87 12.23 -12.80
CA ASN A 78 5.77 11.47 -13.38
C ASN A 78 5.28 10.41 -12.39
N GLU A 79 5.01 10.86 -11.16
CA GLU A 79 4.45 10.02 -10.10
C GLU A 79 2.94 10.17 -9.98
N TYR A 80 2.32 9.15 -9.43
CA TYR A 80 0.89 9.08 -9.21
C TYR A 80 0.62 8.60 -7.80
N ILE A 81 -0.30 9.29 -7.13
CA ILE A 81 -0.87 8.86 -5.85
C ILE A 81 -2.07 7.97 -6.15
N THR A 82 -2.06 6.76 -5.59
CA THR A 82 -3.23 5.87 -5.56
C THR A 82 -3.79 5.84 -4.14
N THR A 83 -5.01 6.34 -3.97
CA THR A 83 -5.68 6.47 -2.67
C THR A 83 -6.77 5.43 -2.55
N PHE A 84 -6.74 4.67 -1.45
CA PHE A 84 -7.72 3.65 -1.12
C PHE A 84 -8.56 4.16 0.04
N VAL A 85 -9.88 4.00 -0.07
CA VAL A 85 -10.84 4.38 0.98
C VAL A 85 -11.66 3.18 1.45
N ASP A 86 -12.18 3.24 2.67
CA ASP A 86 -13.14 2.25 3.17
C ASP A 86 -14.58 2.55 2.74
N GLN A 87 -15.55 1.85 3.34
CA GLN A 87 -16.98 2.04 3.04
C GLN A 87 -17.54 3.38 3.55
N ALA A 88 -16.93 3.98 4.58
CA ALA A 88 -17.31 5.29 5.09
C ALA A 88 -16.68 6.43 4.25
N GLY A 89 -15.73 6.11 3.38
CA GLY A 89 -14.99 7.07 2.57
C GLY A 89 -13.68 7.51 3.20
N ASP A 90 -13.28 6.91 4.34
CA ASP A 90 -12.04 7.27 5.04
C ASP A 90 -10.83 6.66 4.34
N VAL A 91 -9.74 7.45 4.22
CA VAL A 91 -8.50 7.01 3.56
C VAL A 91 -7.79 5.95 4.40
N THR A 92 -7.58 4.77 3.81
CA THR A 92 -6.97 3.62 4.49
C THR A 92 -5.54 3.34 4.03
N LYS A 93 -5.23 3.62 2.76
CA LYS A 93 -3.93 3.34 2.16
C LYS A 93 -3.63 4.35 1.07
N ILE A 94 -2.36 4.74 0.97
CA ILE A 94 -1.80 5.54 -0.11
C ILE A 94 -0.63 4.77 -0.71
N ILE A 95 -0.56 4.75 -2.04
CA ILE A 95 0.59 4.22 -2.79
C ILE A 95 1.06 5.29 -3.77
N ILE A 96 2.33 5.68 -3.68
CA ILE A 96 2.96 6.57 -4.65
C ILE A 96 3.83 5.70 -5.56
N THR A 97 3.62 5.79 -6.86
CA THR A 97 4.37 5.03 -7.88
C THR A 97 4.59 5.90 -9.11
N GLY A 98 5.66 5.65 -9.86
CA GLY A 98 5.89 6.31 -11.14
C GLY A 98 7.36 6.48 -11.43
N HIS A 99 7.71 7.59 -12.10
CA HIS A 99 9.08 7.92 -12.45
C HIS A 99 9.45 9.29 -11.91
N LEU A 100 10.42 9.30 -11.00
CA LEU A 100 10.98 10.48 -10.35
C LEU A 100 12.50 10.53 -10.58
N VAL A 101 12.97 11.67 -11.07
CA VAL A 101 14.39 12.03 -11.15
C VAL A 101 14.60 13.33 -10.40
N VAL A 102 15.58 13.33 -9.52
CA VAL A 102 15.96 14.46 -8.68
C VAL A 102 17.37 14.90 -9.03
N THR A 103 17.58 16.21 -9.00
CA THR A 103 18.91 16.83 -9.06
C THR A 103 19.18 17.55 -7.76
N PHE A 104 20.25 17.16 -7.08
CA PHE A 104 20.82 17.83 -5.93
C PHE A 104 21.94 18.76 -6.41
N SER A 105 21.93 20.03 -6.04
CA SER A 105 22.91 21.02 -6.49
C SER A 105 23.46 21.80 -5.30
N ASN A 106 24.78 21.85 -5.14
CA ASN A 106 25.40 22.72 -4.14
C ASN A 106 25.36 24.16 -4.67
N THR A 107 24.71 25.07 -3.92
CA THR A 107 24.52 26.46 -4.37
C THR A 107 25.80 27.29 -4.35
N ALA A 108 26.81 26.88 -3.57
CA ALA A 108 28.09 27.57 -3.46
C ALA A 108 29.07 27.17 -4.57
N THR A 109 29.13 25.89 -4.93
CA THR A 109 30.09 25.39 -5.94
C THR A 109 29.47 25.27 -7.34
N GLY A 110 28.15 25.14 -7.44
CA GLY A 110 27.43 24.85 -8.68
C GLY A 110 27.49 23.37 -9.11
N GLU A 111 28.16 22.51 -8.34
CA GLU A 111 28.20 21.07 -8.63
C GLU A 111 26.83 20.42 -8.40
N SER A 112 26.54 19.36 -9.17
CA SER A 112 25.23 18.71 -9.14
C SER A 112 25.30 17.19 -9.28
N LEU A 113 24.40 16.51 -8.58
CA LEU A 113 24.16 15.07 -8.63
C LEU A 113 22.72 14.81 -9.08
N THR A 114 22.55 14.24 -10.27
CA THR A 114 21.24 13.85 -10.80
C THR A 114 21.02 12.35 -10.67
N THR A 115 19.89 11.96 -10.10
CA THR A 115 19.59 10.57 -9.78
C THR A 115 18.09 10.28 -9.82
N ASN A 116 17.71 9.19 -10.48
CA ASN A 116 16.37 8.61 -10.38
C ASN A 116 16.08 8.09 -8.95
N ILE A 117 14.98 8.47 -8.32
CA ILE A 117 14.57 7.92 -7.01
C ILE A 117 13.12 7.41 -7.06
N SER A 118 12.80 6.61 -8.10
CA SER A 118 11.44 6.19 -8.46
C SER A 118 10.85 5.06 -7.60
N GLY A 119 11.29 4.94 -6.35
CA GLY A 119 10.86 3.88 -5.46
C GLY A 119 9.38 3.98 -5.08
N PRO A 120 8.58 2.91 -5.15
CA PRO A 120 7.21 3.02 -4.66
C PRO A 120 7.22 3.31 -3.16
N SER A 121 6.35 4.22 -2.75
CA SER A 121 6.08 4.50 -1.34
C SER A 121 4.70 3.98 -0.96
N HIS A 122 4.62 3.27 0.15
CA HIS A 122 3.43 2.62 0.67
C HIS A 122 3.12 3.14 2.06
N MET A 123 1.94 3.72 2.23
CA MET A 123 1.44 4.19 3.52
C MET A 123 0.12 3.48 3.81
N ASN A 124 0.02 2.82 4.96
CA ASN A 124 -1.22 2.22 5.46
C ASN A 124 -1.60 2.96 6.74
N LEU A 125 -2.64 3.80 6.64
CA LEU A 125 -3.06 4.68 7.71
C LEU A 125 -3.77 3.90 8.82
N VAL A 126 -4.43 2.79 8.48
CA VAL A 126 -5.11 1.92 9.46
C VAL A 126 -4.11 1.15 10.31
N ARG A 127 -3.02 0.68 9.70
CA ARG A 127 -1.96 -0.08 10.39
C ARG A 127 -0.84 0.81 10.93
N GLY A 128 -0.85 2.10 10.60
CA GLY A 128 0.23 3.03 10.96
C GLY A 128 1.58 2.64 10.37
N THR A 129 1.62 2.00 9.19
CA THR A 129 2.87 1.56 8.55
C THR A 129 3.20 2.45 7.36
N SER A 130 4.47 2.81 7.19
CA SER A 130 4.98 3.54 6.03
C SER A 130 6.30 2.94 5.57
N SER A 131 6.43 2.66 4.27
CA SER A 131 7.67 2.11 3.72
C SER A 131 7.93 2.59 2.30
N SER A 132 9.19 2.70 1.92
CA SER A 132 9.65 3.00 0.57
C SER A 132 10.58 1.90 0.09
N GLU A 133 10.52 1.54 -1.19
CA GLU A 133 11.30 0.45 -1.77
C GLU A 133 12.04 0.90 -3.03
N GLY A 134 13.14 0.22 -3.38
CA GLY A 134 13.93 0.60 -4.55
C GLY A 134 14.92 1.71 -4.20
N ARG A 135 15.05 2.71 -5.08
CA ARG A 135 16.01 3.80 -4.85
C ARG A 135 15.30 5.01 -4.26
N THR A 136 15.75 5.44 -3.08
CA THR A 136 15.18 6.55 -2.31
C THR A 136 16.25 7.60 -2.08
N GLY A 137 15.88 8.88 -2.10
CA GLY A 137 16.76 10.01 -1.79
C GLY A 137 16.18 10.84 -0.65
N GLY A 138 17.01 11.23 0.31
CA GLY A 138 16.59 12.08 1.41
C GLY A 138 17.39 11.83 2.69
N PRO A 139 17.00 12.47 3.80
CA PRO A 139 17.48 12.10 5.13
C PRO A 139 17.01 10.68 5.43
N VAL A 140 17.95 9.79 5.76
CA VAL A 140 17.63 8.43 6.21
C VAL A 140 18.09 8.29 7.65
N GLY A 141 17.22 7.81 8.53
CA GLY A 141 17.36 8.00 9.98
C GLY A 141 18.64 7.46 10.64
N SER A 142 19.40 6.59 9.95
CA SER A 142 20.69 6.09 10.45
C SER A 142 21.91 6.64 9.72
N LEU A 143 21.76 7.60 8.79
CA LEU A 143 22.87 8.24 8.09
C LEU A 143 22.80 9.77 8.27
N PRO A 144 23.94 10.44 8.45
CA PRO A 144 23.98 11.89 8.54
C PRO A 144 23.61 12.53 7.19
N GLY A 145 22.90 13.65 7.25
CA GLY A 145 22.59 14.48 6.09
C GLY A 145 21.74 13.79 5.03
N LEU A 146 22.04 14.08 3.76
CA LEU A 146 21.26 13.67 2.61
C LEU A 146 21.95 12.50 1.89
N SER A 147 21.21 11.43 1.63
CA SER A 147 21.75 10.19 1.05
C SER A 147 20.84 9.59 -0.02
N VAL A 148 21.44 8.82 -0.93
CA VAL A 148 20.75 7.98 -1.91
C VAL A 148 20.91 6.53 -1.47
N PHE A 149 19.82 5.90 -1.08
CA PHE A 149 19.78 4.53 -0.58
C PHE A 149 19.06 3.62 -1.58
N ALA A 150 19.55 2.40 -1.76
CA ALA A 150 18.89 1.37 -2.53
C ALA A 150 18.49 0.19 -1.65
N GLY A 151 17.19 -0.03 -1.52
CA GLY A 151 16.63 -1.09 -0.70
C GLY A 151 15.22 -0.77 -0.22
N ARG A 152 14.86 -1.31 0.94
CA ARG A 152 13.60 -1.05 1.63
C ARG A 152 13.86 -0.23 2.88
N ILE A 153 13.11 0.85 3.04
CA ILE A 153 13.10 1.71 4.23
C ILE A 153 11.71 1.56 4.87
N ASP A 154 11.68 1.24 6.15
CA ASP A 154 10.49 1.39 6.98
C ASP A 154 10.53 2.77 7.63
N ASN A 155 9.72 3.70 7.13
CA ASN A 155 9.73 5.10 7.53
C ASN A 155 9.16 5.33 8.95
N VAL A 156 8.64 4.28 9.60
CA VAL A 156 8.06 4.36 10.95
C VAL A 156 9.10 3.93 11.99
N SER A 157 9.71 2.77 11.78
CA SER A 157 10.77 2.25 12.66
C SER A 157 12.16 2.80 12.35
N GLY A 158 12.35 3.38 11.16
CA GLY A 158 13.67 3.75 10.63
C GLY A 158 14.51 2.55 10.16
N SER A 159 13.95 1.34 10.14
CA SER A 159 14.67 0.14 9.70
C SER A 159 14.99 0.21 8.20
N MET A 160 16.19 -0.21 7.83
CA MET A 160 16.65 -0.21 6.46
C MET A 160 17.26 -1.56 6.07
N HIS A 161 16.84 -2.07 4.91
CA HIS A 161 17.37 -3.29 4.31
C HIS A 161 17.84 -2.99 2.90
N GLY A 162 19.15 -2.92 2.71
CA GLY A 162 19.74 -2.48 1.44
C GLY A 162 21.16 -1.95 1.64
N HIS A 163 21.57 -1.05 0.76
CA HIS A 163 22.88 -0.41 0.82
C HIS A 163 22.80 1.08 0.44
N LEU A 164 23.69 1.86 1.03
CA LEU A 164 23.95 3.23 0.60
C LEU A 164 24.57 3.21 -0.79
N GLN A 165 24.02 3.98 -1.72
CA GLN A 165 24.59 4.16 -3.06
C GLN A 165 25.50 5.38 -3.14
N ALA A 166 25.07 6.49 -2.54
CA ALA A 166 25.84 7.72 -2.48
C ALA A 166 25.44 8.55 -1.26
N SER A 167 26.42 9.15 -0.61
CA SER A 167 26.20 10.29 0.29
C SER A 167 26.16 11.55 -0.57
N VAL A 168 25.01 12.24 -0.62
CA VAL A 168 24.90 13.48 -1.40
C VAL A 168 25.80 14.54 -0.80
N CYS A 169 25.93 14.56 0.54
CA CYS A 169 26.83 15.46 1.23
C CYS A 169 28.29 15.20 0.80
N ASP A 170 28.78 13.96 0.86
CA ASP A 170 30.18 13.70 0.51
C ASP A 170 30.49 13.98 -0.97
N VAL A 171 29.52 13.73 -1.87
CA VAL A 171 29.67 13.97 -3.30
C VAL A 171 29.66 15.45 -3.65
N LEU A 172 28.91 16.26 -2.90
CA LEU A 172 28.73 17.70 -3.17
C LEU A 172 29.38 18.57 -2.09
N ALA A 173 30.40 18.06 -1.41
CA ALA A 173 31.14 18.84 -0.43
C ALA A 173 31.82 20.05 -1.11
N PRO A 174 31.85 21.23 -0.46
CA PRO A 174 32.48 22.43 -1.00
C PRO A 174 34.01 22.35 -1.09
#